data_AF-A0A346RGH5-F1
#
_entry.id   AF-A0A346RGH5-F1
#
_cell.length_a   1.000
_cell.length_b   1.000
_cell.length_c   1.000
_cell.angle_alpha   90.00
_cell.angle_beta   90.00
_cell.angle_gamma   90.00
#
_symmetry.space_group_name_H-M   'P 1'
#
loop_
_entity.id
_entity.type
_entity.pdbx_description
1 polymer ?
#
loop_
_entity_poly.entity_id
_entity_poly.type
_entity_poly.pdbx_seq_one_letter_code
_entity_poly.pdbx_strand_id
1 'polypeptide(L)'
;MLIMIINLSLTLMFIFLTHPISMGSLLLMQTILVSLLIGNLNINFWFSYILFLILIGGMMVLFLYMTSIASNETFKKNFLLFLPLLLFLIYPLVINNQTMNFYINNQECYLFSNNTEFQQILTKFINLPYQMVFMFMVIYLLLTLIAVVNITGIQQGPLRHHN
;
A
#
# COMPACT_ATOMS: atom_id res chain seq x y z
N MET A 1 12.86 -11.83 5.54
CA MET A 1 12.73 -11.45 6.96
C MET A 1 13.07 -10.00 7.25
N LEU A 2 14.25 -9.48 6.87
CA LEU A 2 14.62 -8.07 7.13
C LEU A 2 13.55 -7.07 6.67
N ILE A 3 13.04 -7.20 5.43
CA ILE A 3 11.98 -6.35 4.89
C ILE A 3 10.70 -6.43 5.73
N MET A 4 10.35 -7.62 6.28
CA MET A 4 9.19 -7.77 7.17
C MET A 4 9.41 -7.06 8.51
N ILE A 5 10.61 -7.16 9.09
CA ILE A 5 10.96 -6.47 10.34
C ILE A 5 10.91 -4.95 10.15
N ILE A 6 11.44 -4.45 9.03
CA ILE A 6 11.38 -3.03 8.69
C ILE A 6 9.91 -2.60 8.53
N ASN A 7 9.07 -3.38 7.84
CA ASN A 7 7.64 -3.08 7.71
C ASN A 7 6.93 -3.01 9.06
N LEU A 8 7.19 -3.96 9.95
CA LEU A 8 6.62 -3.94 11.30
C LEU A 8 7.06 -2.69 12.07
N SER A 9 8.34 -2.30 11.95
CA SER A 9 8.82 -1.07 12.59
C SER A 9 8.09 0.19 12.08
N LEU A 10 7.79 0.26 10.78
CA LEU A 10 7.04 1.37 10.20
C LEU A 10 5.59 1.38 10.68
N THR A 11 4.94 0.22 10.80
CA THR A 11 3.57 0.16 11.34
C THR A 11 3.48 0.66 12.78
N LEU A 12 4.48 0.37 13.61
CA LEU A 12 4.53 0.88 14.97
C LEU A 12 4.74 2.39 15.00
N MET A 13 5.54 2.93 14.09
CA MET A 13 5.72 4.37 13.94
C MET A 13 4.45 5.10 13.55
N PHE A 14 3.64 4.48 12.70
CA PHE A 14 2.40 5.06 12.20
C PHE A 14 1.46 5.50 13.34
N ILE A 15 1.39 4.72 14.41
CA ILE A 15 0.53 4.98 15.57
C ILE A 15 0.89 6.30 16.25
N PHE A 16 2.15 6.72 16.19
CA PHE A 16 2.63 7.92 16.90
C PHE A 16 2.71 9.18 16.03
N LEU A 17 2.46 9.08 14.72
CA LEU A 17 2.52 10.23 13.82
C LEU A 17 1.21 11.01 13.85
N THR A 18 1.30 12.32 14.07
CA THR A 18 0.15 13.22 14.14
C THR A 18 -0.03 14.05 12.87
N HIS A 19 1.08 14.43 12.20
CA HIS A 19 0.99 15.31 11.05
C HIS A 19 0.59 14.53 9.78
N PRO A 20 -0.43 14.98 9.02
CA PRO A 20 -0.96 14.25 7.87
C PRO A 20 0.10 14.00 6.79
N ILE A 21 1.00 14.96 6.57
CA ILE A 21 2.13 14.82 5.64
C ILE A 21 3.09 13.70 6.06
N SER A 22 3.47 13.62 7.34
CA SER A 22 4.34 12.52 7.83
C SER A 22 3.64 11.18 7.79
N MET A 23 2.32 11.16 8.05
CA MET A 23 1.50 9.97 7.99
C MET A 23 1.44 9.43 6.55
N GLY A 24 1.25 10.32 5.56
CA GLY A 24 1.29 9.99 4.14
C GLY A 24 2.66 9.49 3.67
N SER A 25 3.75 10.14 4.10
CA SER A 25 5.10 9.71 3.72
C SER A 25 5.47 8.35 4.31
N LEU A 26 5.04 8.07 5.55
CA LEU A 26 5.30 6.78 6.18
C LEU A 26 4.50 5.65 5.52
N LEU A 27 3.24 5.90 5.17
CA LEU A 27 2.45 4.95 4.40
C LEU A 27 3.07 4.68 3.02
N LEU A 28 3.64 5.69 2.35
CA LEU A 28 4.29 5.50 1.05
C LEU A 28 5.46 4.51 1.20
N MET A 29 6.32 4.71 2.20
CA MET A 29 7.41 3.78 2.48
C MET A 29 6.92 2.36 2.79
N GLN A 30 5.84 2.23 3.58
CA GLN A 30 5.26 0.93 3.90
C GLN A 30 4.70 0.23 2.64
N THR A 31 3.99 0.95 1.77
CA THR A 31 3.42 0.36 0.53
C THR A 31 4.51 -0.14 -0.42
N ILE A 32 5.62 0.60 -0.55
CA ILE A 32 6.79 0.17 -1.32
C ILE A 32 7.32 -1.16 -0.76
N LEU A 33 7.57 -1.24 0.54
CA LEU A 33 8.11 -2.44 1.18
C LEU A 33 7.14 -3.63 1.11
N VAL A 34 5.83 -3.41 1.26
CA VAL A 34 4.81 -4.47 1.09
C VAL A 34 4.79 -4.99 -0.34
N SER A 35 4.87 -4.11 -1.35
CA SER A 35 4.94 -4.54 -2.76
C SER A 35 6.18 -5.40 -3.04
N LEU A 36 7.32 -5.06 -2.44
CA LEU A 36 8.55 -5.84 -2.53
C LEU A 36 8.44 -7.20 -1.82
N LEU A 37 7.79 -7.26 -0.66
CA LEU A 37 7.50 -8.54 0.01
C LEU A 37 6.66 -9.46 -0.86
N ILE A 38 5.56 -8.93 -1.43
CA ILE A 38 4.64 -9.70 -2.27
C ILE A 38 5.34 -10.15 -3.56
N GLY A 39 6.22 -9.32 -4.12
CA GLY A 39 7.02 -9.67 -5.29
C GLY A 39 7.94 -10.86 -5.00
N ASN A 40 8.62 -10.86 -3.85
CA ASN A 40 9.51 -11.95 -3.44
C ASN A 40 8.79 -13.25 -3.08
N LEU A 41 7.50 -13.19 -2.69
CA LEU A 41 6.71 -14.38 -2.35
C LEU A 41 6.06 -15.05 -3.57
N ASN A 42 5.93 -14.31 -4.67
CA ASN A 42 5.25 -14.78 -5.88
C ASN A 42 6.26 -15.17 -6.96
N ILE A 43 5.79 -15.99 -7.91
CA ILE A 43 6.59 -16.47 -9.05
C ILE A 43 6.96 -15.31 -9.99
N ASN A 44 6.09 -14.31 -10.10
CA ASN A 44 6.26 -13.16 -10.98
C ASN A 44 5.80 -11.87 -10.30
N PHE A 45 6.41 -10.74 -10.66
CA PHE A 45 6.20 -9.42 -10.07
C PHE A 45 4.93 -8.70 -10.54
N TRP A 46 4.13 -9.29 -11.43
CA TRP A 46 2.91 -8.67 -11.97
C TRP A 46 1.93 -8.21 -10.88
N PHE A 47 1.65 -9.07 -9.88
CA PHE A 47 0.74 -8.70 -8.80
C PHE A 47 1.31 -7.63 -7.88
N SER A 48 2.61 -7.71 -7.54
CA SER A 48 3.28 -6.66 -6.76
C SER A 48 3.29 -5.32 -7.49
N TYR A 49 3.43 -5.33 -8.82
CA TYR A 49 3.42 -4.13 -9.63
C TYR A 49 2.03 -3.47 -9.67
N ILE A 50 0.97 -4.25 -9.91
CA ILE A 50 -0.41 -3.74 -9.87
C ILE A 50 -0.73 -3.15 -8.49
N LEU A 51 -0.36 -3.85 -7.42
CA LEU A 51 -0.57 -3.38 -6.05
C LEU A 51 0.17 -2.06 -5.77
N PHE A 52 1.41 -1.95 -6.22
CA PHE A 52 2.21 -0.73 -6.09
C PHE A 52 1.55 0.47 -6.79
N LEU A 53 1.11 0.31 -8.04
CA LEU A 53 0.49 1.38 -8.82
C LEU A 53 -0.81 1.88 -8.19
N ILE A 54 -1.71 0.96 -7.80
CA ILE A 54 -3.02 1.32 -7.26
C ILE A 54 -2.86 2.05 -5.92
N LEU A 55 -1.99 1.55 -5.04
CA LEU A 55 -1.78 2.16 -3.72
C LEU A 55 -1.13 3.54 -3.83
N ILE A 56 -0.08 3.70 -4.64
CA ILE A 56 0.57 5.01 -4.82
C ILE A 56 -0.37 6.01 -5.48
N GLY A 57 -1.13 5.58 -6.49
CA GLY A 57 -2.13 6.43 -7.15
C GLY A 57 -3.16 6.98 -6.18
N GLY A 58 -3.77 6.11 -5.34
CA GLY A 58 -4.74 6.54 -4.34
C GLY A 58 -4.15 7.45 -3.26
N MET A 59 -2.91 7.18 -2.85
CA MET A 59 -2.23 7.96 -1.83
C MET A 59 -1.80 9.35 -2.31
N MET A 60 -1.40 9.50 -3.57
CA MET A 60 -1.09 10.80 -4.17
C MET A 60 -2.31 11.73 -4.17
N VAL A 61 -3.50 11.19 -4.45
CA VAL A 61 -4.76 11.97 -4.40
C VAL A 61 -5.08 12.44 -2.98
N LEU A 62 -4.94 11.56 -1.99
CA LEU A 62 -5.11 11.92 -0.58
C LEU A 62 -4.09 12.98 -0.13
N PHE A 63 -2.85 12.89 -0.60
CA PHE A 63 -1.80 13.87 -0.30
C PHE A 63 -2.18 15.26 -0.83
N LEU A 64 -2.61 15.35 -2.10
CA LEU A 64 -3.07 16.60 -2.69
C LEU A 64 -4.24 17.21 -1.89
N TYR A 65 -5.24 16.39 -1.54
CA TYR A 65 -6.39 16.84 -0.75
C TYR A 65 -5.95 17.42 0.61
N MET A 66 -5.09 16.72 1.35
CA MET A 66 -4.64 17.17 2.67
C MET A 66 -3.79 18.45 2.59
N THR A 67 -2.91 18.59 1.58
CA THR A 67 -2.15 19.84 1.39
C THR A 67 -3.03 21.03 0.99
N SER A 68 -4.19 20.79 0.37
CA SER A 68 -5.12 21.86 0.00
C SER A 68 -5.98 22.36 1.16
N ILE A 69 -6.11 21.56 2.23
CA ILE A 69 -7.00 21.84 3.37
C ILE A 69 -6.24 22.21 4.63
N ALA A 70 -5.06 21.63 4.87
CA ALA A 70 -4.28 21.94 6.06
C ALA A 70 -3.57 23.29 5.92
N SER A 71 -3.72 24.16 6.92
CA SER A 71 -2.77 25.23 7.20
C SER A 71 -1.37 24.62 7.36
N ASN A 72 -0.32 25.30 6.88
CA ASN A 72 1.08 24.91 7.07
C ASN A 72 1.47 24.99 8.56
N GLU A 73 0.95 24.09 9.40
CA GLU A 73 1.33 23.99 10.80
C GLU A 73 2.79 23.57 10.91
N THR A 74 3.51 24.21 11.83
CA THR A 74 4.94 23.94 12.01
C THR A 74 5.13 22.54 12.58
N PHE A 75 5.93 21.73 11.88
CA PHE A 75 6.19 20.35 12.25
C PHE A 75 6.94 20.26 13.59
N LYS A 76 6.24 19.93 14.68
CA LYS A 76 6.86 19.66 15.99
C LYS A 76 7.52 18.29 15.98
N LYS A 77 8.84 18.27 15.77
CA LYS A 77 9.66 17.05 15.84
C LYS A 77 9.75 16.56 17.28
N ASN A 78 9.14 15.42 17.58
CA ASN A 78 9.38 14.72 18.85
C ASN A 78 10.36 13.56 18.61
N PHE A 79 11.60 13.67 19.10
CA PHE A 79 12.64 12.65 18.91
C PHE A 79 12.31 11.32 19.59
N LEU A 80 11.44 11.31 20.61
CA LEU A 80 10.94 10.07 21.22
C LEU A 80 10.16 9.19 20.23
N LEU A 81 9.65 9.77 19.15
CA LEU A 81 8.99 9.01 18.09
C LEU A 81 9.96 8.02 17.43
N PHE A 82 11.26 8.31 17.34
CA PHE A 82 12.22 7.45 16.62
C PHE A 82 12.77 6.28 17.43
N LEU A 83 12.52 6.24 18.74
CA LEU A 83 13.01 5.20 19.66
C LEU A 83 12.58 3.77 19.25
N PRO A 84 11.32 3.52 18.85
CA PRO A 84 10.94 2.20 18.34
C PRO A 84 11.68 1.81 17.04
N LEU A 85 12.14 2.75 16.20
CA LEU A 85 12.89 2.42 14.98
C LEU A 85 14.24 1.82 15.35
N LEU A 86 14.93 2.47 16.28
CA LEU A 86 16.28 2.09 16.70
C LEU A 86 16.29 0.70 17.32
N LEU A 87 15.30 0.38 18.15
CA LEU A 87 15.19 -0.94 18.79
C LEU A 87 14.91 -2.05 17.76
N PHE A 88 14.06 -1.80 16.77
CA PHE A 88 13.74 -2.80 15.74
C PHE A 88 14.84 -2.98 14.69
N LEU A 89 15.64 -1.94 14.40
CA LEU A 89 16.77 -2.04 13.48
C LEU A 89 17.95 -2.82 14.05
N ILE A 90 18.11 -2.87 15.38
CA ILE A 90 19.17 -3.65 16.05
C ILE A 90 18.81 -5.13 16.09
N TYR A 91 17.53 -5.48 16.14
CA TYR A 91 17.05 -6.86 16.22
C TYR A 91 17.65 -7.82 15.16
N PRO A 92 17.70 -7.49 13.85
CA PRO A 92 18.30 -8.35 12.85
C PRO A 92 19.83 -8.47 12.96
N LEU A 93 20.52 -7.57 13.65
CA LEU A 93 21.97 -7.65 13.88
C LEU A 93 22.32 -8.63 15.01
N VAL A 94 21.39 -8.84 15.96
CA VAL A 94 21.59 -9.73 17.12
C VAL A 94 21.24 -11.18 16.78
N ILE A 95 20.36 -11.40 15.80
CA ILE A 95 19.97 -12.75 15.41
C ILE A 95 20.95 -13.27 14.36
N ASN A 96 21.69 -14.31 14.76
CA ASN A 96 22.64 -14.99 13.90
C ASN A 96 21.99 -15.38 12.56
N ASN A 97 22.62 -15.04 11.44
CA ASN A 97 22.11 -15.22 10.06
C ASN A 97 21.62 -16.66 9.78
N GLN A 98 22.13 -17.65 10.52
CA GLN A 98 21.80 -19.06 10.34
C GLN A 98 20.37 -19.44 10.76
N THR A 99 19.77 -18.78 11.76
CA THR A 99 18.37 -19.04 12.17
C THR A 99 17.35 -18.25 11.35
N MET A 100 17.81 -17.24 10.59
CA MET A 100 16.98 -16.36 9.78
C MET A 100 16.81 -16.82 8.32
N ASN A 101 17.61 -17.80 7.88
CA ASN A 101 17.47 -18.45 6.57
C ASN A 101 16.38 -19.54 6.58
N PHE A 102 15.22 -19.25 7.16
CA PHE A 102 14.00 -19.93 6.74
C PHE A 102 13.67 -19.38 5.36
N TYR A 103 14.15 -20.08 4.33
CA TYR A 103 13.69 -19.86 2.97
C TYR A 103 12.17 -19.94 3.00
N ILE A 104 11.51 -18.80 2.84
CA ILE A 104 10.08 -18.74 2.48
C ILE A 104 10.01 -19.15 1.00
N ASN A 105 10.55 -20.32 0.68
CA ASN A 105 10.28 -20.96 -0.58
C ASN A 105 8.85 -21.45 -0.43
N ASN A 106 7.92 -20.70 -1.01
CA ASN A 106 6.63 -21.25 -1.40
C ASN A 106 6.93 -22.35 -2.44
N GLN A 107 7.29 -23.55 -1.97
CA GLN A 107 7.56 -24.71 -2.83
C GLN A 107 6.34 -25.00 -3.72
N GLU A 108 5.14 -24.74 -3.19
CA GLU A 108 3.86 -24.70 -3.92
C GLU A 108 3.89 -23.76 -5.15
N CYS A 109 4.50 -22.56 -5.04
CA CYS A 109 4.60 -21.63 -6.16
C CYS A 109 5.62 -22.09 -7.22
N TYR A 110 6.70 -22.77 -6.84
CA TYR A 110 7.67 -23.28 -7.82
C TYR A 110 7.08 -24.36 -8.74
N LEU A 111 6.10 -25.12 -8.26
CA LEU A 111 5.37 -26.12 -9.04
C LEU A 111 4.54 -25.47 -10.18
N PHE A 112 4.06 -24.25 -9.99
CA PHE A 112 3.30 -23.46 -10.98
C PHE A 112 4.18 -22.67 -11.96
N SER A 113 5.48 -22.98 -12.06
CA SER A 113 6.43 -22.26 -12.92
C SER A 113 6.18 -22.41 -14.44
N ASN A 114 5.14 -23.15 -14.85
CA ASN A 114 4.73 -23.19 -16.24
C ASN A 114 4.05 -21.87 -16.64
N ASN A 115 4.68 -21.15 -17.56
CA ASN A 115 4.19 -19.87 -18.13
C ASN A 115 2.73 -19.93 -18.65
N THR A 116 2.26 -21.11 -19.05
CA THR A 116 0.89 -21.32 -19.54
C THR A 116 -0.17 -21.17 -18.44
N GLU A 117 0.11 -21.63 -17.22
CA GLU A 117 -0.82 -21.51 -16.09
C GLU A 117 -0.88 -20.07 -15.57
N PHE A 118 0.23 -19.32 -15.67
CA PHE A 118 0.24 -17.90 -15.31
C PHE A 118 -0.65 -17.03 -16.21
N GLN A 119 -0.66 -17.28 -17.53
CA GLN A 119 -1.58 -16.58 -18.45
C GLN A 119 -3.05 -16.88 -18.14
N GLN A 120 -3.35 -18.10 -17.67
CA GLN A 120 -4.69 -18.47 -17.21
C GLN A 120 -5.07 -17.73 -15.92
N ILE A 121 -4.13 -17.49 -15.00
CA ILE A 121 -4.39 -16.70 -13.78
C ILE A 121 -4.80 -15.26 -14.14
N LEU A 122 -4.10 -14.60 -15.09
CA LEU A 122 -4.42 -13.24 -15.50
C LEU A 122 -5.79 -13.13 -16.18
N THR A 123 -6.21 -14.16 -16.92
CA THR A 123 -7.48 -14.19 -17.66
C THR A 123 -8.62 -14.88 -16.89
N LYS A 124 -8.36 -15.37 -15.67
CA LYS A 124 -9.30 -16.17 -14.87
C LYS A 124 -10.65 -15.50 -14.66
N PHE A 125 -10.67 -14.19 -14.44
CA PHE A 125 -11.91 -13.43 -14.21
C PHE A 125 -12.65 -13.03 -15.49
N ILE A 126 -11.97 -13.07 -16.64
CA ILE A 126 -12.59 -12.80 -17.93
C ILE A 126 -13.34 -14.05 -18.41
N ASN A 127 -12.80 -15.23 -18.10
CA ASN A 127 -13.36 -16.51 -18.53
C ASN A 127 -14.45 -17.02 -17.56
N LEU A 128 -15.32 -17.90 -18.08
CA LEU A 128 -16.25 -18.66 -17.25
C LEU A 128 -15.48 -19.57 -16.27
N PRO A 129 -15.95 -19.77 -15.03
CA PRO A 129 -17.23 -19.34 -14.45
C PRO A 129 -17.20 -17.95 -13.77
N TYR A 130 -16.02 -17.33 -13.65
CA TYR A 130 -15.84 -16.13 -12.81
C TYR A 130 -16.20 -14.81 -13.49
N GLN A 131 -16.59 -14.84 -14.77
CA GLN A 131 -17.02 -13.66 -15.54
C GLN A 131 -18.12 -12.84 -14.85
N MET A 132 -19.00 -13.47 -14.07
CA MET A 132 -20.03 -12.75 -13.30
C MET A 132 -19.44 -11.79 -12.27
N VAL A 133 -18.32 -12.17 -11.63
CA VAL A 133 -17.61 -11.30 -10.68
C VAL A 133 -17.02 -10.09 -11.42
N PHE A 134 -16.45 -10.30 -12.60
CA PHE A 134 -15.93 -9.21 -13.43
C PHE A 134 -17.04 -8.22 -13.81
N MET A 135 -18.19 -8.72 -14.28
CA MET A 135 -19.34 -7.87 -14.61
C MET A 135 -19.85 -7.07 -13.41
N PHE A 136 -19.89 -7.70 -12.22
CA PHE A 136 -20.25 -7.00 -10.99
C PHE A 136 -19.30 -5.84 -10.67
N MET A 137 -17.97 -6.04 -10.80
CA MET A 137 -16.98 -5.00 -10.53
C MET A 137 -17.10 -3.80 -11.50
N VAL A 138 -17.41 -4.04 -12.77
CA VAL A 138 -17.64 -2.96 -13.75
C VAL A 138 -18.86 -2.13 -13.37
N ILE A 139 -19.98 -2.77 -13.02
CA ILE A 139 -21.20 -2.07 -12.57
C ILE A 139 -20.94 -1.29 -11.27
N TYR A 140 -20.20 -1.89 -10.32
CA TYR A 140 -19.82 -1.23 -9.08
C TYR A 140 -19.02 0.05 -9.33
N LEU A 141 -17.96 -0.01 -10.15
CA LEU A 141 -17.15 1.18 -10.47
C LEU A 141 -17.98 2.26 -11.17
N LEU A 142 -18.87 1.88 -12.08
CA LEU A 142 -19.78 2.82 -12.75
C LEU A 142 -20.71 3.52 -11.75
N LEU A 143 -21.31 2.77 -10.82
CA LEU A 143 -22.17 3.35 -9.78
C LEU A 143 -21.37 4.29 -8.86
N THR A 144 -20.13 3.94 -8.48
CA THR A 144 -19.29 4.82 -7.66
C THR A 144 -18.99 6.14 -8.37
N LEU A 145 -18.74 6.12 -9.68
CA LEU A 145 -18.51 7.35 -10.45
C LEU A 145 -19.75 8.25 -10.46
N ILE A 146 -20.94 7.70 -10.73
CA ILE A 146 -22.20 8.46 -10.70
C ILE A 146 -22.43 9.06 -9.31
N ALA A 147 -22.21 8.27 -8.25
CA ALA A 147 -22.35 8.74 -6.87
C ALA A 147 -21.36 9.89 -6.55
N VAL A 148 -20.09 9.76 -6.95
CA VAL A 148 -19.07 10.80 -6.73
C VAL A 148 -19.46 12.10 -7.45
N VAL A 149 -19.90 12.04 -8.71
CA VAL A 149 -20.36 13.23 -9.46
C VAL A 149 -21.55 13.91 -8.78
N ASN A 150 -22.50 13.14 -8.25
CA ASN A 150 -23.64 13.69 -7.52
C ASN A 150 -23.21 14.35 -6.19
N ILE A 151 -22.22 13.80 -5.49
CA ILE A 151 -21.71 14.36 -4.23
C ILE A 151 -20.90 15.64 -4.49
N THR A 152 -20.07 15.67 -5.53
CA THR A 152 -19.24 16.85 -5.84
C THR A 152 -20.03 17.98 -6.52
N GLY A 153 -21.23 17.72 -7.03
CA GLY A 153 -22.11 18.72 -7.65
C GLY A 153 -22.74 19.74 -6.68
N ILE A 154 -22.46 19.67 -5.38
CA ILE A 154 -22.98 20.62 -4.39
C ILE A 154 -22.24 21.95 -4.54
N GLN A 155 -22.93 22.94 -5.12
CA GLN A 155 -22.45 24.32 -5.26
C GLN A 155 -22.54 25.07 -3.93
N GLN A 156 -21.68 24.76 -2.97
CA GLN A 156 -21.34 25.73 -1.93
C GLN A 156 -20.04 26.41 -2.37
N GLY A 157 -19.98 27.74 -2.20
CA GLY A 157 -18.87 28.59 -2.67
C GLY A 157 -17.49 28.11 -2.22
N PRO A 158 -16.40 28.75 -2.71
CA PRO A 158 -15.04 28.27 -2.48
C PRO A 158 -14.79 28.00 -0.98
N LEU A 159 -14.27 26.81 -0.66
CA LEU A 159 -13.91 26.36 0.70
C LEU A 159 -12.90 27.29 1.41
N ARG A 160 -12.31 28.24 0.69
CA ARG A 160 -11.41 29.27 1.23
C ARG A 160 -12.16 30.59 1.28
N HIS A 161 -12.49 31.02 2.49
CA HIS A 161 -12.86 32.41 2.73
C HIS A 161 -11.69 33.29 2.28
N HIS A 162 -11.93 34.16 1.30
CA HIS A 162 -11.06 35.28 1.01
C HIS A 162 -11.16 36.24 2.21
N ASN A 163 -10.05 36.43 2.92
CA ASN A 163 -9.82 37.62 3.72
C ASN A 163 -9.49 38.80 2.79
#